data_AF-A0A0S4KQ65-F1
#
_entry.id   AF-A0A0S4KQ65-F1
#
_cell.length_a   1.000
_cell.length_b   1.000
_cell.length_c   1.000
_cell.angle_alpha   90.00
_cell.angle_beta   90.00
_cell.angle_gamma   90.00
#
_symmetry.space_group_name_H-M   'P 1'
#
loop_
_entity.id
_entity.type
_entity.pdbx_description
1 polymer ?
#
loop_
_entity_poly.entity_id
_entity_poly.type
_entity_poly.pdbx_seq_one_letter_code
_entity_poly.pdbx_strand_id
1 'polypeptide(L)'
;MTHDFLPTSDAIALLTLIVALSAYVATIRLRLIDRIKNAQNEEKKKLKTTSLLLTLADAPLVVSGVLLFFHGFWNNTLGLWFSCAEPPNWMLSWSIGLLTFALVVLVAHHIGAWWKSIRA
;
A
#
# COMPACT_ATOMS: atom_id res chain seq x y z
N MET A 1 -19.88 -12.70 19.36
CA MET A 1 -19.54 -11.86 18.19
C MET A 1 -18.45 -10.92 18.65
N THR A 2 -17.20 -11.21 18.30
CA THR A 2 -16.03 -10.40 18.68
C THR A 2 -15.97 -9.18 17.75
N HIS A 3 -16.44 -8.03 18.23
CA HIS A 3 -16.16 -6.76 17.59
C HIS A 3 -14.71 -6.41 17.93
N ASP A 4 -13.78 -6.84 17.09
CA ASP A 4 -12.36 -6.49 17.22
C ASP A 4 -12.19 -5.01 16.86
N PHE A 5 -12.43 -4.14 17.84
CA PHE A 5 -12.02 -2.75 17.78
C PHE A 5 -10.50 -2.70 17.72
N LEU A 6 -9.95 -2.31 16.57
CA LEU A 6 -8.53 -1.98 16.45
C LEU A 6 -8.25 -0.77 17.35
N PRO A 7 -7.40 -0.91 18.39
CA PRO A 7 -7.01 0.20 19.25
C PRO A 7 -6.49 1.38 18.42
N THR A 8 -6.77 2.62 18.84
CA THR A 8 -6.34 3.83 18.12
C THR A 8 -4.82 3.89 17.93
N SER A 9 -4.03 3.36 18.86
CA SER A 9 -2.57 3.18 18.72
C SER A 9 -2.20 2.34 17.51
N ASP A 10 -2.94 1.26 17.28
CA ASP A 10 -2.66 0.25 16.27
C ASP A 10 -3.10 0.74 14.89
N ALA A 11 -4.22 1.49 14.83
CA ALA A 11 -4.64 2.19 13.63
C ALA A 11 -3.62 3.24 13.18
N ILE A 12 -3.06 4.02 14.11
CA ILE A 12 -2.00 5.01 13.81
C ILE A 12 -0.70 4.32 13.38
N ALA A 13 -0.33 3.22 14.04
CA ALA A 13 0.83 2.41 13.65
C ALA A 13 0.68 1.86 12.22
N LEU A 14 -0.49 1.30 11.88
CA LEU A 14 -0.81 0.84 10.54
C LEU A 14 -0.78 1.98 9.52
N LEU A 15 -1.32 3.15 9.86
CA LEU A 15 -1.29 4.31 8.98
C LEU A 15 0.14 4.77 8.70
N THR A 16 0.98 4.83 9.74
CA THR A 16 2.39 5.19 9.65
C THR A 16 3.15 4.19 8.77
N LEU A 17 2.86 2.90 8.94
CA LEU A 17 3.41 1.82 8.12
C LEU A 17 3.01 2.00 6.65
N ILE A 18 1.73 2.29 6.36
CA ILE A 18 1.25 2.51 5.00
C ILE A 18 1.93 3.72 4.36
N VAL A 19 2.09 4.82 5.08
CA VAL A 19 2.79 6.02 4.59
C VAL A 19 4.26 5.70 4.28
N ALA A 20 4.95 4.97 5.18
CA ALA A 20 6.33 4.55 4.96
C ALA A 20 6.45 3.63 3.73
N LEU A 21 5.56 2.66 3.57
CA LEU A 21 5.52 1.78 2.38
C LEU A 21 5.23 2.58 1.11
N SER A 22 4.31 3.53 1.14
CA SER A 22 3.98 4.36 -0.02
C SER A 22 5.18 5.20 -0.46
N ALA A 23 5.89 5.83 0.49
CA ALA A 23 7.12 6.58 0.22
C ALA A 23 8.24 5.67 -0.34
N TYR A 24 8.33 4.44 0.18
CA TYR A 24 9.28 3.43 -0.31
C TYR A 24 8.98 3.03 -1.77
N VAL A 25 7.73 2.69 -2.10
CA VAL A 25 7.32 2.33 -3.46
C VAL A 25 7.52 3.51 -4.43
N ALA A 26 7.20 4.74 -4.01
CA ALA A 26 7.46 5.94 -4.80
C ALA A 26 8.96 6.09 -5.14
N THR A 27 9.84 5.84 -4.16
CA THR A 27 11.30 5.88 -4.36
C THR A 27 11.78 4.81 -5.34
N ILE A 28 11.25 3.58 -5.25
CA ILE A 28 11.54 2.51 -6.23
C ILE A 28 11.08 2.94 -7.63
N ARG A 29 9.86 3.50 -7.74
CA ARG A 29 9.30 3.92 -9.02
C ARG A 29 10.16 4.99 -9.70
N LEU A 30 10.64 5.98 -8.92
CA LEU A 30 11.59 6.99 -9.39
C LEU A 30 12.87 6.37 -9.95
N ARG A 31 13.51 5.45 -9.20
CA ARG A 31 14.72 4.74 -9.68
C ARG A 31 14.44 3.89 -10.92
N LEU A 32 13.26 3.30 -11.02
CA LEU A 32 12.89 2.43 -12.14
C LEU A 32 12.63 3.25 -13.41
N ILE A 33 11.99 4.41 -13.29
CA ILE A 33 11.82 5.39 -14.39
C ILE A 33 13.18 5.87 -14.89
N ASP A 34 14.11 6.17 -13.97
CA ASP A 34 15.46 6.61 -14.34
C ASP A 34 16.24 5.50 -15.08
N ARG A 35 16.11 4.25 -14.64
CA ARG A 35 16.65 3.09 -15.38
C ARG A 35 15.99 2.88 -16.75
N ILE A 36 14.68 3.07 -16.88
CA ILE A 36 13.96 2.99 -18.16
C ILE A 36 14.44 4.08 -19.14
N LYS A 37 14.75 5.27 -18.62
CA LYS A 37 15.27 6.39 -19.43
C LYS A 37 16.62 6.05 -20.04
N ASN A 38 17.45 5.30 -19.30
CA ASN A 38 18.82 4.95 -19.69
C ASN A 38 18.98 3.58 -20.39
N ALA A 39 17.91 2.79 -20.55
CA ALA A 39 17.95 1.42 -21.12
C ALA A 39 17.69 1.37 -22.64
N GLN A 40 18.33 0.43 -23.34
CA GLN A 40 18.10 0.14 -24.77
C GLN A 40 16.74 -0.57 -25.03
N ASN A 41 16.22 -0.43 -26.27
CA ASN A 41 14.82 -0.70 -26.66
C ASN A 41 14.22 -2.05 -26.23
N GLU A 42 14.99 -3.14 -26.24
CA GLU A 42 14.53 -4.49 -25.84
C GLU A 42 14.29 -4.61 -24.32
N GLU A 43 15.22 -4.12 -23.49
CA GLU A 43 15.08 -4.12 -22.02
C GLU A 43 14.05 -3.09 -21.53
N LYS A 44 13.93 -1.98 -22.26
CA LYS A 44 12.97 -0.91 -21.97
C LYS A 44 11.53 -1.39 -21.95
N LYS A 45 11.16 -2.33 -22.85
CA LYS A 45 9.81 -2.91 -22.90
C LYS A 45 9.52 -3.79 -21.68
N LYS A 46 10.46 -4.63 -21.26
CA LYS A 46 10.34 -5.46 -20.04
C LYS A 46 10.24 -4.59 -18.78
N LEU A 47 11.11 -3.58 -18.65
CA LEU A 47 11.10 -2.65 -17.51
C LEU A 47 9.81 -1.84 -17.44
N LYS A 48 9.25 -1.41 -18.58
CA LYS A 48 7.98 -0.69 -18.64
C LYS A 48 6.81 -1.56 -18.17
N THR A 49 6.76 -2.83 -18.56
CA THR A 49 5.73 -3.77 -18.09
C THR A 49 5.85 -4.02 -16.59
N THR A 50 7.06 -4.20 -16.05
CA THR A 50 7.29 -4.31 -14.60
C THR A 50 6.86 -3.04 -13.85
N SER A 51 7.15 -1.86 -14.39
CA SER A 51 6.72 -0.58 -13.82
C SER A 51 5.21 -0.42 -13.76
N LEU A 52 4.52 -0.86 -14.82
CA LEU A 52 3.06 -0.79 -14.92
C LEU A 52 2.39 -1.78 -13.95
N LEU A 53 2.95 -2.99 -13.83
CA LEU A 53 2.50 -3.98 -12.86
C LEU A 53 2.72 -3.52 -11.41
N LEU A 54 3.84 -2.85 -11.15
CA LEU A 54 4.12 -2.23 -9.85
C LEU A 54 3.13 -1.10 -9.53
N THR A 55 2.72 -0.34 -10.55
CA THR A 55 1.74 0.73 -10.41
C THR A 55 0.35 0.19 -10.11
N LEU A 56 -0.01 -0.95 -10.71
CA LEU A 56 -1.27 -1.63 -10.43
C LEU A 56 -1.32 -2.17 -8.98
N ALA A 57 -0.18 -2.57 -8.42
CA ALA A 57 -0.07 -3.02 -7.04
C ALA A 57 -0.05 -1.87 -6.01
N ASP A 58 0.42 -0.70 -6.42
CA ASP A 58 0.47 0.50 -5.58
C ASP A 58 -0.92 1.14 -5.39
N ALA A 59 -1.79 1.04 -6.40
CA ALA A 59 -3.16 1.54 -6.32
C ALA A 59 -3.96 0.96 -5.12
N PRO A 60 -4.03 -0.37 -4.89
CA PRO A 60 -4.72 -0.92 -3.74
C PRO A 60 -4.04 -0.57 -2.41
N LEU A 61 -2.71 -0.37 -2.37
CA LEU A 61 -2.01 0.10 -1.18
C LEU A 61 -2.47 1.51 -0.78
N VAL A 62 -2.50 2.44 -1.74
CA VAL A 62 -2.93 3.82 -1.50
C VAL A 62 -4.41 3.85 -1.11
N VAL A 63 -5.26 3.08 -1.80
CA VAL A 63 -6.68 2.97 -1.46
C VAL A 63 -6.87 2.40 -0.06
N SER A 64 -6.08 1.40 0.35
CA SER A 64 -6.15 0.85 1.71
C SER A 64 -5.78 1.88 2.78
N GLY A 65 -4.74 2.66 2.53
CA GLY A 65 -4.30 3.77 3.38
C GLY A 65 -5.35 4.85 3.52
N VAL A 66 -6.00 5.21 2.42
CA VAL A 66 -7.09 6.21 2.41
C VAL A 66 -8.30 5.69 3.19
N LEU A 67 -8.75 4.45 2.96
CA LEU A 67 -9.86 3.88 3.76
C LEU A 67 -9.51 3.79 5.25
N LEU A 68 -8.27 3.43 5.59
CA LEU A 68 -7.85 3.30 6.99
C LEU A 68 -7.77 4.68 7.66
N PHE A 69 -7.30 5.69 6.92
CA PHE A 69 -7.35 7.08 7.34
C PHE A 69 -8.77 7.52 7.61
N PHE A 70 -9.71 7.28 6.68
CA PHE A 70 -11.11 7.61 6.87
C PHE A 70 -11.71 6.87 8.08
N HIS A 71 -11.32 5.61 8.34
CA HIS A 71 -11.78 4.85 9.50
C HIS A 71 -11.31 5.49 10.81
N GLY A 72 -10.01 5.79 10.91
CA GLY A 72 -9.44 6.45 12.09
C GLY A 72 -9.98 7.87 12.28
N PHE A 73 -10.14 8.63 11.19
CA PHE A 73 -10.69 9.98 11.21
C PHE A 73 -12.16 9.99 11.63
N TRP A 74 -12.96 9.05 11.14
CA TRP A 74 -14.35 8.87 11.54
C TRP A 74 -14.46 8.54 13.02
N ASN A 75 -13.66 7.59 13.50
CA ASN A 75 -13.70 7.15 14.89
C ASN A 75 -13.27 8.26 15.88
N ASN A 76 -12.17 8.96 15.60
CA ASN A 76 -11.65 9.99 16.51
C ASN A 76 -12.30 11.37 16.34
N THR A 77 -12.69 11.77 15.13
CA THR A 77 -13.11 13.16 14.86
C THR A 77 -14.62 13.25 14.73
N LEU A 78 -15.23 12.41 13.90
CA LEU A 78 -16.69 12.45 13.66
C LEU A 78 -17.48 11.79 14.80
N GLY A 79 -16.93 10.74 15.43
CA GLY A 79 -17.51 10.11 16.62
C GLY A 79 -17.59 11.05 17.82
N LEU A 80 -16.56 11.88 18.04
CA LEU A 80 -16.56 12.89 19.11
C LEU A 80 -17.47 14.09 18.80
N TRP A 81 -17.57 14.51 17.53
CA TRP A 81 -18.26 15.75 17.16
C TRP A 81 -19.75 15.57 16.85
N PHE A 82 -20.15 14.42 16.32
CA PHE A 82 -21.54 14.17 15.89
C PHE A 82 -22.26 13.08 16.68
N SER A 83 -21.64 12.47 17.71
CA SER A 83 -22.17 11.28 18.41
C SER A 83 -22.67 10.20 17.44
N CYS A 84 -22.05 10.13 16.26
CA CYS A 84 -22.51 9.31 15.16
C CYS A 84 -21.97 7.89 15.31
N ALA A 85 -22.79 6.93 14.89
CA ALA A 85 -22.54 5.50 14.99
C ALA A 85 -21.18 5.07 14.43
N GLU A 86 -20.68 3.98 15.02
CA GLU A 86 -19.43 3.29 14.71
C GLU A 86 -19.16 3.25 13.19
N PRO A 87 -17.89 3.39 12.77
CA PRO A 87 -17.54 3.31 11.36
C PRO A 87 -18.01 1.97 10.77
N PRO A 88 -18.46 1.92 9.51
CA PRO A 88 -18.98 0.69 8.93
C PRO A 88 -17.93 -0.43 8.93
N ASN A 89 -18.28 -1.60 9.46
CA ASN A 89 -17.38 -2.75 9.62
C ASN A 89 -16.68 -3.18 8.32
N TRP A 90 -17.34 -2.99 7.17
CA TRP A 90 -16.75 -3.30 5.88
C TRP A 90 -15.51 -2.44 5.62
N MET A 91 -15.48 -1.18 6.05
CA MET A 91 -14.39 -0.25 5.74
C MET A 91 -13.05 -0.72 6.31
N LEU A 92 -13.08 -1.28 7.54
CA LEU A 92 -11.93 -1.92 8.16
C LEU A 92 -11.49 -3.19 7.41
N SER A 93 -12.44 -4.09 7.13
CA SER A 93 -12.15 -5.35 6.42
C SER A 93 -11.55 -5.11 5.02
N TRP A 94 -12.06 -4.12 4.29
CA TRP A 94 -11.54 -3.73 2.97
C TRP A 94 -10.15 -3.10 3.07
N SER A 95 -9.90 -2.22 4.06
CA SER A 95 -8.56 -1.68 4.30
C SER A 95 -7.54 -2.78 4.59
N ILE A 96 -7.86 -3.71 5.48
CA ILE A 96 -6.95 -4.80 5.83
C ILE A 96 -6.73 -5.70 4.60
N GLY A 97 -7.79 -6.09 3.90
CA GLY A 97 -7.69 -6.95 2.71
C GLY A 97 -6.83 -6.34 1.60
N LEU A 98 -7.03 -5.05 1.30
CA LEU A 98 -6.23 -4.34 0.29
C LEU A 98 -4.78 -4.15 0.74
N LEU A 99 -4.54 -3.89 2.02
CA LEU A 99 -3.20 -3.80 2.59
C LEU A 99 -2.46 -5.13 2.47
N THR A 100 -3.08 -6.23 2.90
CA THR A 100 -2.48 -7.57 2.82
C THR A 100 -2.17 -7.94 1.38
N PHE A 101 -3.09 -7.68 0.45
CA PHE A 101 -2.87 -7.93 -0.98
C PHE A 101 -1.66 -7.13 -1.50
N ALA A 102 -1.61 -5.83 -1.24
CA ALA A 102 -0.50 -4.99 -1.67
C ALA A 102 0.85 -5.45 -1.08
N LEU A 103 0.86 -5.89 0.17
CA LEU A 103 2.05 -6.37 0.87
C LEU A 103 2.57 -7.68 0.27
N VAL A 104 1.68 -8.62 -0.05
CA VAL A 104 2.03 -9.87 -0.76
C VAL A 104 2.65 -9.58 -2.12
N VAL A 105 2.06 -8.67 -2.90
CA VAL A 105 2.61 -8.30 -4.21
C VAL A 105 3.97 -7.60 -4.07
N LEU A 106 4.13 -6.74 -3.08
CA LEU A 106 5.41 -6.07 -2.79
C LEU A 106 6.51 -7.07 -2.43
N VAL A 107 6.20 -8.06 -1.58
CA VAL A 107 7.14 -9.13 -1.21
C VAL A 107 7.50 -9.99 -2.42
N ALA A 108 6.52 -10.39 -3.24
CA ALA A 108 6.77 -11.15 -4.46
C ALA A 108 7.69 -10.38 -5.43
N HIS A 109 7.45 -9.07 -5.61
CA HIS A 109 8.31 -8.21 -6.40
C HIS A 109 9.74 -8.15 -5.83
N HIS A 110 9.87 -8.05 -4.50
CA HIS A 110 11.16 -8.06 -3.83
C HIS A 110 11.93 -9.35 -4.03
N ILE A 111 11.28 -10.49 -3.88
CA ILE A 111 11.89 -11.81 -4.12
C ILE A 111 12.37 -11.92 -5.57
N GLY A 112 11.55 -11.49 -6.54
CA GLY A 112 11.93 -11.48 -7.95
C GLY A 112 13.16 -10.61 -8.24
N ALA A 113 13.20 -9.40 -7.67
CA ALA A 113 14.34 -8.51 -7.79
C ALA A 113 15.60 -9.08 -7.09
N TRP A 114 15.44 -9.70 -5.93
CA TRP A 114 16.52 -10.32 -5.18
C TRP A 114 17.12 -11.51 -5.92
N TRP A 115 16.28 -12.39 -6.46
CA TRP A 115 16.72 -13.52 -7.29
C TRP A 115 17.46 -13.06 -8.54
N LYS A 116 17.00 -11.99 -9.19
CA LYS A 116 17.72 -11.39 -10.32
C LYS A 116 19.09 -10.86 -9.87
N SER A 117 19.18 -10.27 -8.68
CA SER A 117 20.46 -9.76 -8.15
C SER A 117 21.44 -10.85 -7.77
N ILE A 118 20.97 -12.03 -7.35
CA ILE A 118 21.86 -13.17 -7.03
C ILE A 118 22.35 -13.86 -8.30
N ARG A 119 21.54 -13.88 -9.37
CA ARG A 119 21.88 -14.53 -10.64
C ARG A 119 22.63 -13.64 -11.63
N ALA A 120 22.70 -12.34 -11.38
CA ALA A 120 23.44 -11.38 -12.21
C ALA A 120 24.90 -11.29 -11.75
#